data_AF-A0A449IKR4-F1
#
_entry.id   AF-A0A449IKR4-F1
#
_cell.length_a   1.000
_cell.length_b   1.000
_cell.length_c   1.000
_cell.angle_alpha   90.00
_cell.angle_beta   90.00
_cell.angle_gamma   90.00
#
_symmetry.space_group_name_H-M   'P 1'
#
loop_
_entity.id
_entity.type
_entity.pdbx_description
1 polymer ?
#
loop_
_entity_poly.entity_id
_entity_poly.type
_entity_poly.pdbx_seq_one_letter_code
_entity_poly.pdbx_strand_id
1 'polypeptide(L)'
;MPIMLRGIEGIKAHVGFDLGKSCWLEVNQEMIDSFARETEDRQWIHVDQQKARQGPFGTTVAQGYLTLNLVVAMLQDIYVLEDIGVGMHYGIDNMRFPLPVPVNASIRLQVVLKSVTAFEDSGEMILACTVECDATQAPVMHGDIIYRFWPEHATAQRKVMDAPGVR
;
A
#
# COMPACT_ATOMS: atom_id res chain seq x y z
N MET A 1 -15.33 9.34 2.33
CA MET A 1 -14.67 10.45 3.03
C MET A 1 -13.68 9.83 3.99
N PRO A 2 -12.40 10.24 3.94
CA PRO A 2 -11.38 9.65 4.80
C PRO A 2 -11.67 9.98 6.28
N ILE A 3 -11.29 9.07 7.17
CA ILE A 3 -11.31 9.33 8.61
C ILE A 3 -10.14 10.24 9.00
N MET A 4 -10.38 11.11 9.98
CA MET A 4 -9.35 12.01 10.49
C MET A 4 -8.68 11.41 11.71
N LEU A 5 -7.37 11.18 11.63
CA LEU A 5 -6.55 10.66 12.72
C LEU A 5 -5.62 11.77 13.23
N ARG A 6 -5.96 12.35 14.38
CA ARG A 6 -5.27 13.52 14.96
C ARG A 6 -4.20 13.11 15.96
N GLY A 7 -2.93 13.31 15.59
CA GLY A 7 -1.78 12.99 16.42
C GLY A 7 -1.72 11.52 16.85
N ILE A 8 -0.74 11.20 17.70
CA ILE A 8 -0.48 9.81 18.13
C ILE A 8 -1.69 9.20 18.85
N GLU A 9 -2.33 9.96 19.74
CA GLU A 9 -3.46 9.46 20.52
C GLU A 9 -4.70 9.22 19.64
N GLY A 10 -4.94 10.05 18.62
CA GLY A 10 -6.00 9.83 17.65
C GLY A 10 -5.76 8.57 16.82
N ILE A 11 -4.52 8.31 16.41
CA ILE A 11 -4.17 7.05 15.72
C ILE A 11 -4.37 5.86 16.66
N LYS A 12 -3.85 5.91 17.90
CA LYS A 12 -3.99 4.83 18.89
C LYS A 12 -5.44 4.47 19.19
N ALA A 13 -6.33 5.46 19.22
CA ALA A 13 -7.76 5.24 19.47
C ALA A 13 -8.44 4.34 18.40
N HIS A 14 -7.82 4.17 17.23
CA HIS A 14 -8.32 3.35 16.14
C HIS A 14 -7.61 2.00 16.00
N VAL A 15 -6.73 1.63 16.93
CA VAL A 15 -6.09 0.31 16.94
C VAL A 15 -7.16 -0.78 17.05
N GLY A 16 -7.08 -1.77 16.16
CA GLY A 16 -8.03 -2.88 16.03
C GLY A 16 -9.25 -2.57 15.17
N PHE A 17 -9.46 -1.33 14.74
CA PHE A 17 -10.60 -0.95 13.92
C PHE A 17 -10.33 -1.07 12.42
N ASP A 18 -11.39 -1.39 11.68
CA ASP A 18 -11.46 -1.22 10.22
C ASP A 18 -11.53 0.28 9.92
N LEU A 19 -10.53 0.79 9.20
CA LEU A 19 -10.45 2.20 8.82
C LEU A 19 -11.29 2.51 7.58
N GLY A 20 -11.80 1.47 6.90
CA GLY A 20 -12.67 1.56 5.74
C GLY A 20 -12.02 1.03 4.46
N LYS A 21 -12.67 1.36 3.34
CA LYS A 21 -12.26 0.98 1.99
C LYS A 21 -12.01 2.20 1.13
N SER A 22 -11.04 2.12 0.21
CA SER A 22 -10.78 3.16 -0.78
C SER A 22 -11.89 3.23 -1.83
N CYS A 23 -11.81 4.19 -2.74
CA CYS A 23 -12.54 4.09 -4.01
C CYS A 23 -11.97 2.94 -4.85
N TRP A 24 -12.74 2.50 -5.85
CA TRP A 24 -12.22 1.60 -6.89
C TRP A 24 -11.24 2.34 -7.79
N LEU A 25 -10.11 1.72 -8.11
CA LEU A 25 -9.08 2.23 -8.99
C LEU A 25 -8.85 1.24 -10.14
N GLU A 26 -9.07 1.69 -11.37
CA GLU A 26 -8.83 0.89 -12.57
C GLU A 26 -7.32 0.79 -12.87
N VAL A 27 -6.84 -0.43 -13.12
CA VAL A 27 -5.44 -0.70 -13.49
C VAL A 27 -5.37 -0.96 -14.99
N ASN A 28 -5.11 0.09 -15.77
CA ASN A 28 -5.03 0.02 -17.22
C ASN A 28 -3.63 -0.37 -17.73
N GLN A 29 -3.52 -0.64 -19.04
CA GLN A 29 -2.26 -1.07 -19.66
C GLN A 29 -1.16 0.00 -19.59
N GLU A 30 -1.51 1.29 -19.70
CA GLU A 30 -0.53 2.38 -19.66
C GLU A 30 0.22 2.41 -18.32
N MET A 31 -0.52 2.20 -17.21
CA MET A 31 0.05 2.11 -15.89
C MET A 31 1.00 0.90 -15.77
N ILE A 32 0.60 -0.26 -16.29
CA ILE A 32 1.40 -1.50 -16.30
C ILE A 32 2.69 -1.32 -17.11
N ASP A 33 2.59 -0.72 -18.30
CA ASP A 33 3.71 -0.49 -19.21
C ASP A 33 4.67 0.57 -18.64
N SER A 34 4.13 1.62 -18.02
CA SER A 34 4.94 2.65 -17.36
C SER A 34 5.72 2.04 -16.21
N PHE A 35 5.08 1.25 -15.34
CA PHE A 35 5.76 0.59 -14.24
C PHE A 35 6.85 -0.37 -14.76
N ALA A 36 6.55 -1.19 -15.77
CA ALA A 36 7.52 -2.08 -16.41
C ALA A 36 8.76 -1.34 -16.95
N ARG A 37 8.57 -0.13 -17.48
CA ARG A 37 9.66 0.69 -18.00
C ARG A 37 10.53 1.24 -16.88
N GLU A 38 9.92 1.79 -15.83
CA GLU A 38 10.65 2.42 -14.71
C GLU A 38 11.35 1.40 -13.80
N THR A 39 10.80 0.18 -13.66
CA THR A 39 11.38 -0.87 -12.80
C THR A 39 12.14 -1.95 -13.55
N GLU A 40 12.17 -1.86 -14.89
CA GLU A 40 12.73 -2.85 -15.80
C GLU A 40 12.08 -4.26 -15.74
N ASP A 41 10.95 -4.41 -15.02
CA ASP A 41 10.16 -5.64 -15.02
C ASP A 41 9.31 -5.74 -16.31
N ARG A 42 9.99 -6.11 -17.40
CA ARG A 42 9.42 -6.27 -18.73
C ARG A 42 9.02 -7.72 -19.03
N GLN A 43 8.69 -8.51 -18.01
CA GLN A 43 8.20 -9.86 -18.24
C GLN A 43 6.99 -9.82 -19.17
N TRP A 44 6.94 -10.72 -20.16
CA TRP A 44 5.97 -10.68 -21.26
C TRP A 44 4.50 -10.69 -20.81
N ILE A 45 4.19 -11.26 -19.65
CA ILE A 45 2.82 -11.27 -19.08
C ILE A 45 2.32 -9.86 -18.74
N HIS A 46 3.20 -8.87 -18.64
CA HIS A 46 2.85 -7.47 -18.34
C HIS A 46 2.73 -6.64 -19.62
N VAL A 47 3.67 -6.79 -20.56
CA VAL A 47 3.89 -5.83 -21.66
C VAL A 47 3.57 -6.36 -23.06
N ASP A 48 3.53 -7.68 -23.26
CA ASP A 48 3.24 -8.28 -24.57
C ASP A 48 1.81 -8.79 -24.61
N GLN A 49 0.88 -7.94 -25.05
CA GLN A 49 -0.54 -8.29 -25.11
C GLN A 49 -0.84 -9.47 -26.02
N GLN A 50 -0.10 -9.67 -27.12
CA GLN A 50 -0.35 -10.77 -28.04
C GLN A 50 0.04 -12.10 -27.40
N LYS A 51 1.22 -12.15 -26.78
CA LYS A 51 1.69 -13.33 -26.08
C LYS A 51 0.90 -13.60 -24.80
N ALA A 52 0.58 -12.58 -24.03
CA ALA A 52 -0.23 -12.66 -22.81
C ALA A 52 -1.62 -13.28 -23.05
N ARG A 53 -2.27 -12.93 -24.17
CA ARG A 53 -3.56 -13.55 -24.59
C ARG A 53 -3.49 -15.06 -24.79
N GLN A 54 -2.34 -15.58 -25.19
CA GLN A 54 -2.10 -17.02 -25.37
C GLN A 54 -1.54 -17.68 -24.10
N GLY A 55 -1.27 -16.87 -23.06
CA GLY A 55 -0.67 -17.29 -21.81
C GLY A 55 -1.68 -17.80 -20.79
N PRO A 56 -1.20 -18.17 -19.59
CA PRO A 56 -2.03 -18.79 -18.55
C PRO A 56 -3.12 -17.87 -17.98
N PHE A 57 -3.00 -16.55 -18.18
CA PHE A 57 -3.95 -15.56 -17.67
C PHE A 57 -4.93 -15.06 -18.74
N GLY A 58 -4.72 -15.40 -20.02
CA GLY A 58 -5.59 -14.97 -21.13
C GLY A 58 -5.54 -13.48 -21.46
N THR A 59 -4.76 -12.67 -20.73
CA THR A 59 -4.57 -11.24 -20.93
C THR A 59 -3.30 -10.78 -20.19
N THR A 60 -2.89 -9.53 -20.38
CA THR A 60 -1.84 -8.93 -19.55
C THR A 60 -2.32 -8.77 -18.12
N VAL A 61 -1.40 -8.93 -17.18
CA VAL A 61 -1.66 -8.78 -15.74
C VAL A 61 -0.71 -7.75 -15.17
N ALA A 62 -1.13 -7.02 -14.15
CA ALA A 62 -0.26 -6.06 -13.48
C ALA A 62 0.87 -6.77 -12.69
N GLN A 63 2.00 -6.09 -12.53
CA GLN A 63 3.04 -6.51 -11.59
C GLN A 63 2.47 -6.51 -10.17
N GLY A 64 2.83 -7.51 -9.36
CA GLY A 64 2.46 -7.51 -7.93
C GLY A 64 2.97 -6.25 -7.21
N TYR A 65 4.19 -5.80 -7.54
CA TYR A 65 4.77 -4.58 -6.99
C TYR A 65 4.06 -3.30 -7.44
N LEU A 66 3.45 -3.26 -8.63
CA LEU A 66 2.58 -2.14 -9.02
C LEU A 66 1.36 -2.08 -8.09
N THR A 67 0.69 -3.22 -7.86
CA THR A 67 -0.47 -3.30 -6.95
C THR A 67 -0.10 -2.86 -5.53
N LEU A 68 1.06 -3.28 -5.02
CA LEU A 68 1.58 -2.85 -3.74
C LEU A 68 1.83 -1.33 -3.70
N ASN A 69 2.44 -0.76 -4.75
CA ASN A 69 2.73 0.66 -4.79
C ASN A 69 1.45 1.52 -4.85
N LEU A 70 0.40 1.04 -5.51
CA LEU A 70 -0.90 1.71 -5.58
C LEU A 70 -1.60 1.84 -4.22
N VAL A 71 -1.21 1.05 -3.20
CA VAL A 71 -1.72 1.19 -1.84
C VAL A 71 -1.51 2.61 -1.30
N VAL A 72 -0.40 3.26 -1.66
CA VAL A 72 -0.10 4.63 -1.22
C VAL A 72 -1.19 5.61 -1.65
N ALA A 73 -1.60 5.52 -2.92
CA ALA A 73 -2.66 6.36 -3.45
C ALA A 73 -4.02 6.01 -2.83
N MET A 74 -4.34 4.72 -2.72
CA MET A 74 -5.63 4.25 -2.17
C MET A 74 -5.83 4.60 -0.69
N LEU A 75 -4.75 4.71 0.10
CA LEU A 75 -4.83 5.12 1.51
C LEU A 75 -5.36 6.55 1.68
N GLN A 76 -5.17 7.43 0.70
CA GLN A 76 -5.65 8.81 0.74
C GLN A 76 -7.18 8.91 0.78
N ASP A 77 -7.88 7.89 0.28
CA ASP A 77 -9.35 7.79 0.37
C ASP A 77 -9.82 7.33 1.76
N ILE A 78 -8.94 6.68 2.52
CA ILE A 78 -9.28 5.95 3.76
C ILE A 78 -9.04 6.81 4.98
N TYR A 79 -7.85 7.40 5.14
CA TYR A 79 -7.56 8.26 6.29
C TYR A 79 -6.67 9.44 5.92
N VAL A 80 -6.72 10.46 6.76
CA VAL A 80 -5.77 11.57 6.77
C VAL A 80 -5.17 11.68 8.17
N LEU A 81 -3.85 11.86 8.23
CA LEU A 81 -3.13 12.15 9.46
C LEU A 81 -3.05 13.67 9.64
N GLU A 82 -3.50 14.16 10.78
CA GLU A 82 -3.30 15.55 11.24
C GLU A 82 -2.30 15.57 12.39
N ASP A 83 -1.56 16.66 12.54
CA ASP A 83 -0.48 16.84 13.54
C ASP A 83 0.66 15.81 13.42
N ILE A 84 0.79 15.18 12.25
CA ILE A 84 1.91 14.32 11.85
C ILE A 84 2.62 15.01 10.69
N GLY A 85 3.94 15.17 10.79
CA GLY A 85 4.73 15.88 9.79
C GLY A 85 5.04 15.04 8.56
N VAL A 86 5.70 13.89 8.76
CA VAL A 86 6.08 13.01 7.66
C VAL A 86 5.87 11.55 8.06
N GLY A 87 5.32 10.77 7.13
CA GLY A 87 5.24 9.33 7.19
C GLY A 87 6.16 8.70 6.15
N MET A 88 6.83 7.61 6.51
CA MET A 88 7.69 6.84 5.62
C MET A 88 7.30 5.36 5.69
N HIS A 89 7.25 4.72 4.53
CA HIS A 89 7.18 3.26 4.46
C HIS A 89 8.45 2.68 5.06
N TYR A 90 8.31 1.98 6.17
CA TYR A 90 9.44 1.40 6.89
C TYR A 90 9.65 -0.07 6.51
N GLY A 91 8.58 -0.82 6.34
CA GLY A 91 8.67 -2.26 6.11
C GLY A 91 7.36 -2.87 5.65
N ILE A 92 7.44 -4.15 5.30
CA ILE A 92 6.32 -4.95 4.85
C ILE A 92 6.48 -6.35 5.43
N ASP A 93 5.42 -6.84 6.07
CA ASP A 93 5.38 -8.20 6.64
C ASP A 93 4.28 -9.04 6.00
N ASN A 94 4.49 -10.35 5.95
CA ASN A 94 3.50 -11.35 5.52
C ASN A 94 2.80 -11.08 4.17
N MET A 95 3.44 -10.32 3.27
CA MET A 95 2.83 -9.94 1.99
C MET A 95 2.68 -11.14 1.06
N ARG A 96 1.51 -11.26 0.44
CA ARG A 96 1.14 -12.32 -0.51
C ARG A 96 0.34 -11.75 -1.66
N PHE A 97 0.47 -12.38 -2.83
CA PHE A 97 -0.24 -12.06 -4.06
C PHE A 97 -0.95 -13.32 -4.60
N PRO A 98 -2.09 -13.72 -4.02
CA PRO A 98 -2.70 -15.03 -4.33
C PRO A 98 -3.22 -15.15 -5.76
N LEU A 99 -3.61 -14.03 -6.37
CA LEU A 99 -4.24 -13.96 -7.69
C LEU A 99 -3.67 -12.77 -8.47
N PRO A 100 -3.59 -12.87 -9.81
CA PRO A 100 -3.16 -11.75 -10.65
C PRO A 100 -4.23 -10.66 -10.71
N VAL A 101 -3.83 -9.44 -11.05
CA VAL A 101 -4.73 -8.35 -11.43
C VAL A 101 -4.75 -8.25 -12.95
N PRO A 102 -5.81 -8.67 -13.65
CA PRO A 102 -5.92 -8.50 -15.10
C PRO A 102 -5.93 -7.03 -15.49
N VAL A 103 -5.41 -6.71 -16.67
CA VAL A 103 -5.53 -5.35 -17.23
C VAL A 103 -7.00 -4.91 -17.32
N ASN A 104 -7.23 -3.63 -17.04
CA ASN A 104 -8.54 -2.97 -16.95
C ASN A 104 -9.46 -3.49 -15.83
N ALA A 105 -8.95 -4.35 -14.92
CA ALA A 105 -9.65 -4.64 -13.68
C ALA A 105 -9.56 -3.46 -12.73
N SER A 106 -10.57 -3.30 -11.88
CA SER A 106 -10.55 -2.34 -10.78
C SER A 106 -10.16 -3.02 -9.47
N ILE A 107 -9.28 -2.37 -8.72
CA ILE A 107 -8.87 -2.80 -7.39
C ILE A 107 -9.37 -1.84 -6.32
N ARG A 108 -9.56 -2.33 -5.10
CA ARG A 108 -9.94 -1.53 -3.94
C ARG A 108 -9.22 -2.02 -2.69
N LEU A 109 -8.74 -1.09 -1.90
CA LEU A 109 -8.05 -1.36 -0.64
C LEU A 109 -9.04 -1.39 0.52
N GLN A 110 -8.86 -2.32 1.45
CA GLN A 110 -9.42 -2.31 2.79
C GLN A 110 -8.28 -2.33 3.80
N VAL A 111 -8.39 -1.53 4.87
CA VAL A 111 -7.33 -1.37 5.87
C VAL A 111 -7.85 -1.55 7.30
N VAL A 112 -7.13 -2.32 8.09
CA VAL A 112 -7.27 -2.39 9.54
C VAL A 112 -6.00 -1.86 10.19
N LEU A 113 -6.12 -0.97 11.17
CA LEU A 113 -4.97 -0.53 11.97
C LEU A 113 -4.64 -1.61 13.01
N LYS A 114 -3.58 -2.40 12.80
CA LYS A 114 -3.23 -3.52 13.69
C LYS A 114 -2.60 -3.06 14.99
N SER A 115 -1.68 -2.10 14.91
CA SER A 115 -0.94 -1.63 16.08
C SER A 115 -0.35 -0.25 15.83
N VAL A 116 -0.05 0.43 16.93
CA VAL A 116 0.72 1.66 16.98
C VAL A 116 1.71 1.56 18.13
N THR A 117 2.98 1.80 17.86
CA THR A 117 4.04 1.91 18.85
C THR A 117 4.56 3.34 18.84
N ALA A 118 4.40 4.07 19.94
CA ALA A 118 4.90 5.44 20.07
C ALA A 118 6.34 5.45 20.59
N PHE A 119 7.17 6.32 20.04
CA PHE A 119 8.53 6.63 20.47
C PHE A 119 8.64 8.15 20.66
N GLU A 120 8.45 8.63 21.88
CA GLU A 120 8.35 10.08 22.16
C GLU A 120 7.28 10.73 21.27
N ASP A 121 7.65 11.71 20.44
CA ASP A 121 6.75 12.42 19.52
C ASP A 121 6.64 11.75 18.13
N SER A 122 7.30 10.61 17.94
CA SER A 122 7.26 9.80 16.72
C SER A 122 6.57 8.47 16.98
N GLY A 123 6.36 7.67 15.94
CA GLY A 123 5.82 6.34 16.13
C GLY A 123 5.89 5.48 14.90
N GLU A 124 5.43 4.26 15.08
CA GLU A 124 5.28 3.25 14.05
C GLU A 124 3.85 2.74 14.09
N MET A 125 3.23 2.58 12.93
CA MET A 125 1.93 1.94 12.80
C MET A 125 1.99 0.80 11.79
N ILE A 126 1.23 -0.25 12.07
CA ILE A 126 1.11 -1.41 11.20
C ILE A 126 -0.31 -1.46 10.65
N LEU A 127 -0.43 -1.39 9.33
CA LEU A 127 -1.69 -1.48 8.61
C LEU A 127 -1.84 -2.88 8.00
N ALA A 128 -2.86 -3.63 8.39
CA ALA A 128 -3.30 -4.82 7.66
C ALA A 128 -4.01 -4.36 6.40
N CYS A 129 -3.40 -4.60 5.25
CA CYS A 129 -3.93 -4.23 3.95
C CYS A 129 -4.47 -5.46 3.24
N THR A 130 -5.68 -5.36 2.68
CA THR A 130 -6.25 -6.32 1.75
C THR A 130 -6.71 -5.59 0.50
N VAL A 131 -6.26 -6.03 -0.67
CA VAL A 131 -6.69 -5.49 -1.95
C VAL A 131 -7.60 -6.50 -2.64
N GLU A 132 -8.85 -6.11 -2.83
CA GLU A 132 -9.84 -6.85 -3.60
C GLU A 132 -9.84 -6.38 -5.06
N CYS A 133 -10.27 -7.27 -5.96
CA CYS A 133 -10.32 -7.03 -7.40
C CYS A 133 -11.69 -7.44 -7.94
N ASP A 134 -12.30 -6.59 -8.76
CA ASP A 134 -13.63 -6.83 -9.33
C ASP A 134 -13.66 -8.03 -10.28
N ALA A 135 -12.62 -8.21 -11.09
CA ALA A 135 -12.50 -9.28 -12.08
C ALA A 135 -12.31 -10.66 -11.45
N THR A 136 -11.60 -10.74 -10.32
CA THR A 136 -11.37 -12.02 -9.62
C THR A 136 -12.41 -12.31 -8.54
N GLN A 137 -13.14 -11.28 -8.09
CA GLN A 137 -14.08 -11.35 -6.96
C GLN A 137 -13.45 -11.92 -5.68
N ALA A 138 -12.13 -11.76 -5.53
CA ALA A 138 -11.35 -12.28 -4.41
C ALA A 138 -10.10 -11.40 -4.15
N PRO A 139 -9.50 -11.47 -2.96
CA PRO A 139 -8.26 -10.75 -2.67
C PRO A 139 -7.12 -11.12 -3.61
N VAL A 140 -6.53 -10.12 -4.25
CA VAL A 140 -5.35 -10.23 -5.12
C VAL A 140 -4.06 -9.93 -4.36
N MET A 141 -4.14 -9.22 -3.24
CA MET A 141 -3.00 -8.93 -2.37
C MET A 141 -3.45 -8.84 -0.92
N HIS A 142 -2.66 -9.37 0.01
CA HIS A 142 -2.80 -9.10 1.44
C HIS A 142 -1.46 -9.11 2.15
N GLY A 143 -1.33 -8.32 3.20
CA GLY A 143 -0.13 -8.24 4.02
C GLY A 143 -0.15 -7.03 4.95
N ASP A 144 0.91 -6.87 5.71
CA ASP A 144 1.05 -5.77 6.65
C ASP A 144 2.02 -4.72 6.07
N ILE A 145 1.62 -3.44 6.06
CA ILE A 145 2.50 -2.33 5.71
C ILE A 145 2.83 -1.56 6.99
N ILE A 146 4.14 -1.36 7.21
CA ILE A 146 4.66 -0.69 8.39
C ILE A 146 5.04 0.74 7.99
N TYR A 147 4.43 1.71 8.65
CA TYR A 147 4.79 3.12 8.51
C TYR A 147 5.47 3.61 9.77
N ARG A 148 6.53 4.38 9.60
CA ARG A 148 7.05 5.25 10.66
C ARG A 148 6.66 6.68 10.40
N PHE A 149 6.34 7.41 11.44
CA PHE A 149 5.92 8.79 11.34
C PHE A 149 6.59 9.68 12.39
N TRP A 150 6.78 10.94 12.04
CA TRP A 150 7.45 11.97 12.84
C TRP A 150 6.63 13.26 12.85
N PRO A 151 6.77 14.12 13.88
CA PRO A 151 6.02 15.37 13.96
C PRO A 151 6.54 16.40 12.95
N GLU A 152 5.72 17.41 12.64
CA GLU A 152 6.02 18.46 11.66
C GLU A 152 7.28 19.29 12.00
N HIS A 153 7.61 19.37 13.29
CA HIS A 153 8.79 20.07 13.80
C HIS A 153 9.83 19.11 14.37
N ALA A 154 10.10 17.98 13.70
CA ALA A 154 11.26 17.16 14.03
C ALA A 154 12.53 18.03 13.94
N THR A 155 13.14 18.35 15.08
CA THR A 155 14.40 19.10 15.12
C THR A 155 15.45 18.33 14.32
N ALA A 156 16.12 19.03 13.40
CA ALA A 156 17.06 18.52 12.40
C ALA A 156 18.34 17.84 12.95
N GLN A 157 18.33 17.33 14.18
CA GLN A 157 19.44 16.67 14.84
C GLN A 157 19.05 15.34 15.46
N ARG A 158 18.51 14.41 14.67
CA ARG A 158 18.62 12.98 14.99
C ARG A 158 19.06 12.23 13.74
N LYS A 159 20.24 11.63 13.81
CA LYS A 159 20.73 10.71 12.77
C LYS A 159 19.67 9.62 12.59
N VAL A 160 19.19 9.47 11.37
CA VAL A 160 18.26 8.42 10.92
C VAL A 160 18.78 6.98 11.22
N MET A 161 20.02 6.85 11.70
CA MET A 161 20.77 5.60 11.85
C MET A 161 20.68 4.92 13.23
N ASP A 162 20.12 5.55 14.27
CA ASP A 162 20.14 4.99 15.64
C ASP A 162 18.80 4.38 16.11
N ALA A 163 17.86 4.11 15.20
CA ALA A 163 16.63 3.41 15.56
C ALA A 163 16.92 1.92 15.86
N PRO A 164 16.55 1.40 17.05
CA PRO A 164 16.75 -0.01 17.36
C PRO A 164 15.95 -0.89 16.38
N GLY A 165 16.63 -1.84 15.74
CA GLY A 165 16.00 -2.80 14.81
C GLY A 165 16.49 -2.75 13.37
N VAL A 166 17.43 -1.88 13.01
CA VAL A 166 18.20 -2.03 11.77
C VAL A 166 19.35 -3.01 12.05
N ARG A 167 19.13 -4.30 11.74
CA ARG A 167 20.19 -5.28 11.51
C ARG A 167 20.04 -5.82 10.10
#